data_AF-A0A418X4U3-F1
#
_entry.id   AF-A0A418X4U3-F1
#
_cell.length_a   1.000
_cell.length_b   1.000
_cell.length_c   1.000
_cell.angle_alpha   90.00
_cell.angle_beta   90.00
_cell.angle_gamma   90.00
#
_symmetry.space_group_name_H-M   'P 1'
#
loop_
_entity.id
_entity.type
_entity.pdbx_description
1 polymer ?
#
loop_
_entity_poly.entity_id
_entity_poly.type
_entity_poly.pdbx_seq_one_letter_code
_entity_poly.pdbx_strand_id
1 'polypeptide(L)'
;MPIECGPVFDRFCANLQRLMADQTKEALDITHIATAAMLDATWESVRRTGIDASDPDIYQKIDFQKSIDETKRVILQHSSHLTRGCEIASDAMAIKRTIKDFDHATVRDTLRSLATLDMPPFDTVPVTKRGLACIDALKLAALEECGVDFRSNPLAIFLFNADAGYAQGMVEGWKVALAPANPFNTELNLAVHKALTLDGTVENSVSGSAIRTGYWLRGGITFGMYEGINCTQKGRQELAALNAAMNAHDGETGITLKKDKSGLYQHTRSRLTEAQMAHFTGEFFASFHQEVAGARQSPVDADTMNERLDRAALKLASSHQKLHPFMDGNGRAFSIFLLNRALRELGRPPMLIDDATRLDGFSHLEINIADARQAFEKLQSQSA
;
A
#
# COMPACT_ATOMS: atom_id res chain seq x y z
N MET A 1 9.43 -22.67 -22.09
CA MET A 1 10.87 -22.97 -22.33
C MET A 1 11.53 -23.24 -20.98
N PRO A 2 12.54 -24.10 -20.87
CA PRO A 2 13.23 -24.35 -19.60
C PRO A 2 13.98 -23.08 -19.16
N ILE A 3 13.88 -22.73 -17.88
CA ILE A 3 14.65 -21.64 -17.26
C ILE A 3 16.07 -22.14 -17.02
N GLU A 4 17.09 -21.39 -17.44
CA GLU A 4 18.48 -21.74 -17.12
C GLU A 4 18.73 -21.55 -15.62
N CYS A 5 18.95 -22.65 -14.89
CA CYS A 5 19.03 -22.64 -13.43
C CYS A 5 20.15 -21.72 -12.88
N GLY A 6 21.32 -21.67 -13.52
CA GLY A 6 22.47 -20.91 -13.03
C GLY A 6 22.21 -19.39 -12.98
N PRO A 7 21.92 -18.75 -14.12
CA PRO A 7 21.73 -17.30 -14.16
C PRO A 7 20.60 -16.76 -13.28
N VAL A 8 19.53 -17.53 -13.08
CA VAL A 8 18.40 -17.13 -12.21
C VAL A 8 18.82 -17.16 -10.74
N PHE A 9 19.52 -18.20 -10.31
CA PHE A 9 20.01 -18.29 -8.93
C PHE A 9 21.08 -17.21 -8.63
N ASP A 10 21.99 -16.96 -9.57
CA ASP A 10 23.03 -15.94 -9.43
C ASP A 10 22.41 -14.53 -9.32
N ARG A 11 21.40 -14.24 -10.14
CA ARG A 11 20.65 -12.97 -10.08
C ARG A 11 19.90 -12.81 -8.76
N PHE A 12 19.23 -13.87 -8.30
CA PHE A 12 18.58 -13.87 -6.98
C PHE A 12 19.57 -13.55 -5.86
N CYS A 13 20.73 -14.23 -5.82
CA CYS A 13 21.75 -13.99 -4.81
C CYS A 13 22.33 -12.57 -4.88
N ALA A 14 22.62 -12.08 -6.09
CA ALA A 14 23.14 -10.74 -6.28
C ALA A 14 22.16 -9.66 -5.81
N ASN A 15 20.87 -9.79 -6.13
CA ASN A 15 19.84 -8.86 -5.68
C ASN A 15 19.63 -8.95 -4.17
N LEU A 16 19.58 -10.16 -3.62
CA LEU A 16 19.44 -10.37 -2.18
C LEU A 16 20.58 -9.68 -1.42
N GLN A 17 21.83 -9.85 -1.87
CA GLN A 17 22.99 -9.18 -1.27
C GLN A 17 22.89 -7.65 -1.33
N ARG A 18 22.45 -7.08 -2.46
CA ARG A 18 22.25 -5.63 -2.60
C ARG A 18 21.15 -5.13 -1.68
N LEU A 19 19.99 -5.79 -1.68
CA LEU A 19 18.84 -5.41 -0.85
C LEU A 19 19.12 -5.58 0.64
N MET A 20 19.98 -6.52 1.04
CA MET A 20 20.38 -6.70 2.43
C MET A 20 21.43 -5.68 2.90
N ALA A 21 21.96 -4.82 2.02
CA ALA A 21 22.78 -3.68 2.43
C ALA A 21 21.95 -2.71 3.28
N ASP A 22 22.58 -2.08 4.28
CA ASP A 22 21.90 -1.47 5.44
C ASP A 22 20.84 -0.41 5.10
N GLN A 23 20.92 0.25 3.96
CA GLN A 23 19.96 1.31 3.57
C GLN A 23 18.55 0.78 3.23
N THR A 24 18.42 -0.45 2.72
CA THR A 24 17.09 -0.99 2.34
C THR A 24 16.32 -1.55 3.53
N LYS A 25 17.02 -1.96 4.59
CA LYS A 25 16.42 -2.57 5.79
C LYS A 25 15.54 -1.61 6.58
N GLU A 26 15.72 -0.30 6.40
CA GLU A 26 14.86 0.72 7.01
C GLU A 26 13.46 0.75 6.35
N ALA A 27 13.35 0.36 5.08
CA ALA A 27 12.12 0.43 4.30
C ALA A 27 11.43 -0.93 4.09
N LEU A 28 12.20 -2.03 4.10
CA LEU A 28 11.73 -3.39 3.81
C LEU A 28 12.23 -4.39 4.85
N ASP A 29 11.33 -5.27 5.31
CA ASP A 29 11.75 -6.43 6.10
C ASP A 29 12.35 -7.55 5.23
N ILE A 30 12.90 -8.57 5.88
CA ILE A 30 13.57 -9.69 5.20
C ILE A 30 12.64 -10.48 4.26
N THR A 31 11.34 -10.53 4.55
CA THR A 31 10.38 -11.24 3.71
C THR A 31 10.12 -10.46 2.43
N HIS A 32 9.96 -9.15 2.50
CA HIS A 32 9.86 -8.29 1.32
C HIS A 32 11.13 -8.32 0.48
N ILE A 33 12.30 -8.29 1.11
CA ILE A 33 13.60 -8.39 0.42
C ILE A 33 13.71 -9.72 -0.35
N ALA A 34 13.38 -10.83 0.31
CA ALA A 34 13.39 -12.16 -0.32
C ALA A 34 12.43 -12.24 -1.51
N THR A 35 11.21 -11.75 -1.32
CA THR A 35 10.19 -11.70 -2.37
C THR A 35 10.66 -10.83 -3.54
N ALA A 36 11.19 -9.64 -3.27
CA ALA A 36 11.69 -8.74 -4.30
C ALA A 36 12.78 -9.38 -5.17
N ALA A 37 13.78 -10.01 -4.53
CA ALA A 37 14.84 -10.71 -5.24
C ALA A 37 14.31 -11.85 -6.11
N MET A 38 13.32 -12.61 -5.62
CA MET A 38 12.68 -13.70 -6.37
C MET A 38 11.88 -13.17 -7.56
N LEU A 39 11.10 -12.11 -7.39
CA LEU A 39 10.26 -11.54 -8.46
C LEU A 39 11.11 -10.91 -9.57
N ASP A 40 12.23 -10.26 -9.24
CA ASP A 40 13.17 -9.75 -10.25
C ASP A 40 13.87 -10.88 -11.00
N ALA A 41 14.34 -11.93 -10.30
CA ALA A 41 14.95 -13.09 -10.94
C ALA A 41 13.95 -13.81 -11.87
N THR A 42 12.69 -13.93 -11.44
CA THR A 42 11.60 -14.46 -12.27
C THR A 42 11.41 -13.61 -13.52
N TRP A 43 11.33 -12.29 -13.36
CA TRP A 43 11.10 -11.36 -14.47
C TRP A 43 12.24 -11.32 -15.49
N GLU A 44 13.50 -11.30 -15.03
CA GLU A 44 14.67 -11.43 -15.89
C GLU A 44 14.64 -12.72 -16.71
N SER A 45 14.25 -13.85 -16.10
CA SER A 45 14.10 -15.11 -16.83
C SER A 45 13.04 -15.03 -17.91
N VAL A 46 11.94 -14.32 -17.65
CA VAL A 46 10.87 -14.11 -18.62
C VAL A 46 11.35 -13.21 -19.77
N ARG A 47 12.02 -12.09 -19.48
CA ARG A 47 12.56 -11.18 -20.50
C ARG A 47 13.52 -11.86 -21.47
N ARG A 48 14.34 -12.80 -20.99
CA ARG A 48 15.26 -13.60 -21.83
C ARG A 48 14.57 -14.47 -22.88
N THR A 49 13.26 -14.69 -22.76
CA THR A 49 12.47 -15.38 -23.79
C THR A 49 12.06 -14.47 -24.95
N GLY A 50 12.48 -13.19 -24.93
CA GLY A 50 12.19 -12.20 -25.96
C GLY A 50 10.86 -11.47 -25.78
N ILE A 51 10.28 -11.51 -24.57
CA ILE A 51 8.99 -10.89 -24.29
C ILE A 51 9.17 -9.42 -23.93
N ASP A 52 8.41 -8.56 -24.59
CA ASP A 52 8.39 -7.12 -24.40
C ASP A 52 7.51 -6.73 -23.20
N ALA A 53 8.06 -5.94 -22.28
CA ALA A 53 7.36 -5.40 -21.12
C ALA A 53 6.24 -4.40 -21.48
N SER A 54 6.28 -3.87 -22.70
CA SER A 54 5.28 -2.94 -23.23
C SER A 54 4.08 -3.65 -23.85
N ASP A 55 4.12 -4.98 -23.97
CA ASP A 55 3.06 -5.77 -24.58
C ASP A 55 1.76 -5.70 -23.75
N PRO A 56 0.66 -5.14 -24.27
CA PRO A 56 -0.59 -5.02 -23.52
C PRO A 56 -1.21 -6.39 -23.17
N ASP A 57 -0.86 -7.44 -23.92
CA ASP A 57 -1.35 -8.80 -23.72
C ASP A 57 -0.38 -9.67 -22.91
N ILE A 58 0.62 -9.07 -22.26
CA ILE A 58 1.66 -9.78 -21.51
C ILE A 58 1.11 -10.81 -20.53
N TYR A 59 -0.04 -10.52 -19.89
CA TYR A 59 -0.71 -11.40 -18.94
C TYR A 59 -1.44 -12.59 -19.56
N GLN A 60 -1.66 -12.56 -20.88
CA GLN A 60 -2.22 -13.68 -21.63
C GLN A 60 -1.11 -14.54 -22.23
N LYS A 61 0.01 -13.92 -22.61
CA LYS A 61 1.15 -14.56 -23.29
C LYS A 61 2.07 -15.32 -22.33
N ILE A 62 2.14 -14.90 -21.08
CA ILE A 62 3.06 -15.47 -20.08
C ILE A 62 2.30 -16.23 -19.01
N ASP A 63 2.69 -17.48 -18.81
CA ASP A 63 2.32 -18.20 -17.60
C ASP A 63 3.25 -17.78 -16.45
N PHE A 64 2.99 -16.60 -15.89
CA PHE A 64 3.77 -16.04 -14.79
C PHE A 64 3.80 -16.99 -13.59
N GLN A 65 2.72 -17.74 -13.38
CA GLN A 65 2.63 -18.79 -12.39
C GLN A 65 3.76 -19.81 -12.53
N LYS A 66 3.84 -20.42 -13.71
CA LYS A 66 4.87 -21.42 -14.03
C LYS A 66 6.27 -20.84 -13.90
N SER A 67 6.46 -19.56 -14.24
CA SER A 67 7.76 -18.87 -14.15
C SER A 67 8.19 -18.68 -12.69
N ILE A 68 7.25 -18.32 -11.81
CA ILE A 68 7.48 -18.22 -10.36
C ILE A 68 7.81 -19.59 -9.78
N ASP A 69 7.03 -20.63 -10.11
CA ASP A 69 7.25 -21.98 -9.58
C ASP A 69 8.62 -22.54 -9.96
N GLU A 70 9.05 -22.29 -11.19
CA GLU A 70 10.36 -22.71 -11.65
C GLU A 70 11.48 -21.92 -10.97
N THR A 71 11.31 -20.61 -10.76
CA THR A 71 12.26 -19.79 -10.00
C THR A 71 12.36 -20.25 -8.55
N LYS A 72 11.23 -20.53 -7.89
CA LYS A 72 11.16 -21.12 -6.54
C LYS A 72 11.92 -22.46 -6.49
N ARG A 73 11.67 -23.35 -7.45
CA ARG A 73 12.32 -24.65 -7.55
C ARG A 73 13.84 -24.50 -7.62
N VAL A 74 14.34 -23.62 -8.50
CA VAL A 74 15.76 -23.32 -8.65
C VAL A 74 16.36 -22.78 -7.35
N ILE A 75 15.74 -21.76 -6.73
CA ILE A 75 16.26 -21.17 -5.50
C ILE A 75 16.30 -22.20 -4.36
N LEU A 76 15.25 -23.02 -4.21
CA LEU A 76 15.16 -24.03 -3.15
C LEU A 76 16.19 -25.16 -3.34
N GLN A 77 16.43 -25.60 -4.58
CA GLN A 77 17.46 -26.61 -4.90
C GLN A 77 18.87 -26.14 -4.52
N HIS A 78 19.15 -24.85 -4.66
CA HIS A 78 20.44 -24.25 -4.34
C HIS A 78 20.47 -23.57 -2.95
N SER A 79 19.44 -23.78 -2.12
CA SER A 79 19.28 -23.05 -0.85
C SER A 79 20.35 -23.36 0.20
N SER A 80 21.14 -24.42 0.03
CA SER A 80 22.34 -24.71 0.85
C SER A 80 23.45 -23.66 0.66
N HIS A 81 23.46 -22.96 -0.49
CA HIS A 81 24.38 -21.86 -0.75
C HIS A 81 23.93 -20.56 -0.08
N LEU A 82 22.61 -20.35 0.10
CA LEU A 82 22.08 -19.16 0.78
C LEU A 82 22.57 -19.06 2.23
N THR A 83 22.64 -20.19 2.93
CA THR A 83 23.17 -20.26 4.31
C THR A 83 24.65 -19.91 4.43
N ARG A 84 25.42 -19.92 3.33
CA ARG A 84 26.83 -19.49 3.33
C ARG A 84 26.99 -17.99 3.05
N GLY A 85 25.99 -17.36 2.44
CA GLY A 85 26.02 -15.94 2.04
C GLY A 85 25.23 -15.01 2.97
N CYS A 86 24.31 -15.53 3.79
CA CYS A 86 23.62 -14.75 4.81
C CYS A 86 24.44 -14.77 6.10
N GLU A 87 24.79 -13.58 6.61
CA GLU A 87 25.56 -13.44 7.86
C GLU A 87 24.81 -13.99 9.09
N ILE A 88 23.49 -14.11 9.00
CA ILE A 88 22.62 -14.58 10.09
C ILE A 88 21.81 -15.79 9.63
N ALA A 89 21.97 -16.92 10.31
CA ALA A 89 21.26 -18.16 10.00
C ALA A 89 19.73 -18.06 10.10
N SER A 90 19.21 -17.15 10.93
CA SER A 90 17.76 -16.87 11.03
C SER A 90 17.20 -16.31 9.73
N ASP A 91 17.95 -15.44 9.06
CA ASP A 91 17.48 -14.77 7.85
C ASP A 91 17.40 -15.75 6.69
N ALA A 92 18.38 -16.65 6.57
CA ALA A 92 18.35 -17.73 5.59
C ALA A 92 17.11 -18.63 5.75
N MET A 93 16.68 -18.91 6.99
CA MET A 93 15.47 -19.69 7.25
C MET A 93 14.19 -18.91 6.93
N ALA A 94 14.16 -17.61 7.25
CA ALA A 94 13.05 -16.72 6.89
C ALA A 94 12.90 -16.63 5.36
N ILE A 95 13.99 -16.38 4.64
CA ILE A 95 14.03 -16.33 3.17
C ILE A 95 13.50 -17.63 2.56
N LYS A 96 13.99 -18.79 3.02
CA LYS A 96 13.52 -20.11 2.52
C LYS A 96 12.03 -20.31 2.76
N ARG A 97 11.54 -19.91 3.94
CA ARG A 97 10.12 -19.98 4.28
C ARG A 97 9.30 -19.09 3.36
N THR A 98 9.67 -17.82 3.22
CA THR A 98 8.99 -16.86 2.33
C THR A 98 8.89 -17.38 0.90
N ILE A 99 10.00 -17.88 0.33
CA ILE A 99 10.00 -18.43 -1.03
C ILE A 99 9.10 -19.66 -1.13
N LYS A 100 9.19 -20.58 -0.16
CA LYS A 100 8.37 -21.79 -0.15
C LYS A 100 6.89 -21.46 -0.07
N ASP A 101 6.53 -20.56 0.84
CA ASP A 101 5.16 -20.24 1.22
C ASP A 101 4.52 -19.17 0.33
N PHE A 102 5.28 -18.56 -0.59
CA PHE A 102 4.75 -17.62 -1.59
C PHE A 102 3.59 -18.27 -2.35
N ASP A 103 2.38 -17.80 -2.05
CA ASP A 103 1.14 -18.28 -2.67
C ASP A 103 0.97 -17.63 -4.03
N HIS A 104 0.58 -18.49 -4.96
CA HIS A 104 0.60 -18.24 -6.37
C HIS A 104 -0.76 -18.56 -7.01
N ALA A 105 -1.69 -19.19 -6.27
CA ALA A 105 -3.00 -19.60 -6.76
C ALA A 105 -3.79 -18.45 -7.43
N THR A 106 -3.49 -17.19 -7.10
CA THR A 106 -4.16 -16.00 -7.60
C THR A 106 -3.31 -15.13 -8.53
N VAL A 107 -2.06 -15.49 -8.88
CA VAL A 107 -1.17 -14.61 -9.68
C VAL A 107 -1.80 -14.29 -11.03
N ARG A 108 -2.23 -15.32 -11.76
CA ARG A 108 -2.84 -15.16 -13.09
C ARG A 108 -4.10 -14.29 -13.03
N ASP A 109 -4.97 -14.56 -12.06
CA ASP A 109 -6.25 -13.85 -11.94
C ASP A 109 -6.06 -12.42 -11.48
N THR A 110 -5.10 -12.17 -10.57
CA THR A 110 -4.73 -10.82 -10.12
C THR A 110 -4.18 -9.99 -11.27
N LEU A 111 -3.27 -10.54 -12.08
CA LEU A 111 -2.69 -9.82 -13.22
C LEU A 111 -3.74 -9.55 -14.32
N ARG A 112 -4.63 -10.51 -14.60
CA ARG A 112 -5.77 -10.29 -15.50
C ARG A 112 -6.70 -9.20 -14.97
N SER A 113 -7.00 -9.25 -13.67
CA SER A 113 -7.82 -8.25 -12.99
C SER A 113 -7.20 -6.86 -13.07
N LEU A 114 -5.89 -6.75 -12.89
CA LEU A 114 -5.13 -5.51 -13.02
C LEU A 114 -5.19 -4.94 -14.45
N ALA A 115 -5.16 -5.80 -15.47
CA ALA A 115 -5.33 -5.42 -16.88
C ALA A 115 -6.68 -4.73 -17.14
N THR A 116 -7.71 -5.08 -16.36
CA THR A 116 -9.06 -4.49 -16.48
C THR A 116 -9.26 -3.18 -15.74
N LEU A 117 -8.24 -2.68 -15.01
CA LEU A 117 -8.27 -1.33 -14.41
C LEU A 117 -8.11 -0.25 -15.50
N ASP A 118 -9.05 -0.18 -16.42
CA ASP A 118 -9.00 0.74 -17.57
C ASP A 118 -9.91 1.95 -17.35
N MET A 119 -9.65 2.66 -16.26
CA MET A 119 -10.38 3.88 -15.89
C MET A 119 -9.46 4.86 -15.18
N PRO A 120 -9.75 6.18 -15.24
CA PRO A 120 -8.93 7.18 -14.56
C PRO A 120 -8.70 6.81 -13.08
N PRO A 121 -7.44 6.86 -12.59
CA PRO A 121 -6.25 7.38 -13.27
C PRO A 121 -5.42 6.35 -14.09
N PHE A 122 -5.84 5.09 -14.19
CA PHE A 122 -5.06 4.00 -14.79
C PHE A 122 -5.17 3.86 -16.31
N ASP A 123 -6.11 4.58 -16.92
CA ASP A 123 -6.27 4.68 -18.38
C ASP A 123 -4.99 5.20 -19.08
N THR A 124 -4.16 5.94 -18.36
CA THR A 124 -2.87 6.48 -18.83
C THR A 124 -1.65 5.73 -18.29
N VAL A 125 -1.84 4.76 -17.39
CA VAL A 125 -0.75 3.98 -16.78
C VAL A 125 -0.57 2.68 -17.56
N PRO A 126 0.64 2.38 -18.09
CA PRO A 126 0.91 1.10 -18.74
C PRO A 126 0.47 -0.07 -17.86
N VAL A 127 -0.18 -1.07 -18.46
CA VAL A 127 -0.75 -2.22 -17.74
C VAL A 127 0.26 -2.87 -16.79
N THR A 128 1.52 -3.01 -17.21
CA THR A 128 2.62 -3.57 -16.41
C THR A 128 3.02 -2.73 -15.21
N LYS A 129 2.70 -1.43 -15.18
CA LYS A 129 3.01 -0.50 -14.10
C LYS A 129 1.84 -0.25 -13.15
N ARG A 130 0.60 -0.62 -13.51
CA ARG A 130 -0.59 -0.35 -12.69
C ARG A 130 -0.47 -0.89 -11.26
N GLY A 131 0.20 -2.03 -11.09
CA GLY A 131 0.43 -2.65 -9.79
C GLY A 131 1.36 -1.86 -8.86
N LEU A 132 2.19 -0.97 -9.41
CA LEU A 132 3.08 -0.10 -8.63
C LEU A 132 2.31 0.97 -7.85
N ALA A 133 1.10 1.33 -8.29
CA ALA A 133 0.23 2.25 -7.54
C ALA A 133 -0.30 1.65 -6.22
N CYS A 134 0.00 0.37 -5.95
CA CYS A 134 -0.32 -0.33 -4.71
C CYS A 134 0.88 -0.41 -3.75
N ILE A 135 2.01 0.22 -4.09
CA ILE A 135 3.28 0.15 -3.34
C ILE A 135 3.71 1.58 -2.99
N ASP A 136 4.05 1.83 -1.72
CA ASP A 136 4.49 3.15 -1.28
C ASP A 136 5.72 3.66 -2.06
N ALA A 137 5.77 4.97 -2.34
CA ALA A 137 6.83 5.50 -3.21
C ALA A 137 8.23 5.37 -2.59
N LEU A 138 8.36 5.42 -1.25
CA LEU A 138 9.63 5.20 -0.56
C LEU A 138 10.16 3.78 -0.79
N LYS A 139 9.25 2.78 -0.77
CA LYS A 139 9.62 1.38 -1.00
C LYS A 139 10.03 1.15 -2.45
N LEU A 140 9.34 1.77 -3.40
CA LEU A 140 9.75 1.75 -4.81
C LEU A 140 11.13 2.38 -5.01
N ALA A 141 11.38 3.54 -4.41
CA ALA A 141 12.67 4.22 -4.49
C ALA A 141 13.81 3.35 -3.90
N ALA A 142 13.60 2.75 -2.72
CA ALA A 142 14.59 1.87 -2.10
C ALA A 142 14.93 0.64 -2.98
N LEU A 143 13.91 0.06 -3.64
CA LEU A 143 14.11 -1.06 -4.57
C LEU A 143 14.92 -0.64 -5.82
N GLU A 144 14.64 0.55 -6.36
CA GLU A 144 15.35 1.12 -7.52
C GLU A 144 16.81 1.45 -7.20
N GLU A 145 17.08 2.03 -6.03
CA GLU A 145 18.45 2.33 -5.56
C GLU A 145 19.30 1.07 -5.41
N CYS A 146 18.67 -0.08 -5.11
CA CYS A 146 19.33 -1.39 -5.07
C CYS A 146 19.56 -2.02 -6.46
N GLY A 147 19.17 -1.34 -7.53
CA GLY A 147 19.31 -1.82 -8.91
C GLY A 147 18.34 -2.96 -9.26
N VAL A 148 17.21 -3.06 -8.55
CA VAL A 148 16.15 -4.02 -8.88
C VAL A 148 15.15 -3.36 -9.83
N ASP A 149 14.91 -3.97 -11.00
CA ASP A 149 14.07 -3.35 -12.03
C ASP A 149 12.59 -3.62 -11.76
N PHE A 150 12.01 -2.83 -10.86
CA PHE A 150 10.58 -2.91 -10.54
C PHE A 150 9.70 -2.12 -11.51
N ARG A 151 10.25 -1.11 -12.20
CA ARG A 151 9.46 -0.27 -13.12
C ARG A 151 9.00 -1.01 -14.36
N SER A 152 9.76 -2.01 -14.81
CA SER A 152 9.36 -2.87 -15.92
C SER A 152 8.72 -4.18 -15.47
N ASN A 153 8.79 -4.50 -14.17
CA ASN A 153 8.39 -5.81 -13.66
C ASN A 153 6.90 -5.85 -13.29
N PRO A 154 6.05 -6.53 -14.07
CA PRO A 154 4.64 -6.60 -13.76
C PRO A 154 4.31 -7.42 -12.51
N LEU A 155 5.27 -8.18 -11.98
CA LEU A 155 5.09 -8.95 -10.75
C LEU A 155 5.29 -8.10 -9.50
N ALA A 156 5.67 -6.83 -9.63
CA ALA A 156 5.93 -5.92 -8.52
C ALA A 156 4.82 -5.88 -7.47
N ILE A 157 3.55 -5.95 -7.91
CA ILE A 157 2.37 -5.93 -7.03
C ILE A 157 2.39 -7.04 -5.97
N PHE A 158 3.10 -8.13 -6.22
CA PHE A 158 3.20 -9.26 -5.29
C PHE A 158 4.30 -9.08 -4.23
N LEU A 159 4.95 -7.91 -4.14
CA LEU A 159 5.98 -7.62 -3.14
C LEU A 159 5.50 -7.91 -1.71
N PHE A 160 4.26 -7.54 -1.40
CA PHE A 160 3.61 -7.74 -0.10
C PHE A 160 2.73 -9.00 -0.04
N ASN A 161 2.81 -9.88 -1.04
CA ASN A 161 1.98 -11.10 -1.09
C ASN A 161 2.52 -12.22 -0.18
N ALA A 162 3.15 -11.84 0.93
CA ALA A 162 3.35 -12.74 2.06
C ALA A 162 2.00 -13.22 2.61
N ASP A 163 0.97 -12.38 2.46
CA ASP A 163 -0.42 -12.70 2.76
C ASP A 163 -1.14 -13.12 1.48
N ALA A 164 -1.66 -14.35 1.45
CA ALA A 164 -2.38 -14.87 0.29
C ALA A 164 -3.56 -13.96 -0.06
N GLY A 165 -3.61 -13.48 -1.30
CA GLY A 165 -4.67 -12.61 -1.78
C GLY A 165 -4.46 -11.11 -1.53
N TYR A 166 -3.36 -10.68 -0.90
CA TYR A 166 -3.06 -9.25 -0.72
C TYR A 166 -3.12 -8.49 -2.05
N ALA A 167 -2.38 -8.97 -3.05
CA ALA A 167 -2.30 -8.30 -4.34
C ALA A 167 -3.67 -8.25 -5.04
N GLN A 168 -4.46 -9.33 -4.95
CA GLN A 168 -5.81 -9.38 -5.47
C GLN A 168 -6.72 -8.37 -4.76
N GLY A 169 -6.66 -8.31 -3.44
CA GLY A 169 -7.44 -7.36 -2.63
C GLY A 169 -7.11 -5.91 -2.99
N MET A 170 -5.85 -5.59 -3.28
CA MET A 170 -5.46 -4.26 -3.75
C MET A 170 -6.10 -3.91 -5.10
N VAL A 171 -6.14 -4.86 -6.05
CA VAL A 171 -6.78 -4.63 -7.36
C VAL A 171 -8.29 -4.46 -7.22
N GLU A 172 -8.95 -5.32 -6.43
CA GLU A 172 -10.39 -5.21 -6.18
C GLU A 172 -10.73 -3.93 -5.40
N GLY A 173 -9.86 -3.50 -4.48
CA GLY A 173 -9.94 -2.22 -3.78
C GLY A 173 -9.98 -1.05 -4.77
N TRP A 174 -9.12 -1.05 -5.80
CA TRP A 174 -9.14 -0.03 -6.85
C TRP A 174 -10.44 -0.05 -7.64
N LYS A 175 -10.92 -1.23 -8.05
CA LYS A 175 -12.20 -1.34 -8.76
C LYS A 175 -13.35 -0.78 -7.95
N VAL A 176 -13.42 -1.11 -6.67
CA VAL A 176 -14.45 -0.61 -5.76
C VAL A 176 -14.32 0.90 -5.57
N ALA A 177 -13.10 1.40 -5.30
CA ALA A 177 -12.86 2.82 -5.09
C ALA A 177 -13.22 3.66 -6.32
N LEU A 178 -12.97 3.13 -7.52
CA LEU A 178 -13.16 3.82 -8.78
C LEU A 178 -14.51 3.52 -9.45
N ALA A 179 -15.33 2.61 -8.93
CA ALA A 179 -16.64 2.32 -9.49
C ALA A 179 -17.58 3.54 -9.34
N PRO A 180 -18.14 4.09 -10.44
CA PRO A 180 -19.07 5.22 -10.35
C PRO A 180 -20.33 4.92 -9.53
N ALA A 181 -20.73 3.65 -9.45
CA ALA A 181 -21.90 3.20 -8.70
C ALA A 181 -21.73 3.30 -7.18
N ASN A 182 -20.48 3.41 -6.68
CA ASN A 182 -20.25 3.49 -5.25
C ASN A 182 -20.32 4.95 -4.76
N PRO A 183 -21.20 5.25 -3.80
CA PRO A 183 -21.36 6.60 -3.29
C PRO A 183 -20.10 7.05 -2.56
N PHE A 184 -19.70 8.31 -2.73
CA PHE A 184 -18.52 8.85 -2.06
C PHE A 184 -18.86 9.27 -0.63
N ASN A 185 -19.01 8.28 0.25
CA ASN A 185 -19.39 8.45 1.65
C ASN A 185 -18.82 7.30 2.52
N THR A 186 -19.30 7.20 3.77
CA THR A 186 -18.92 6.15 4.73
C THR A 186 -19.09 4.71 4.21
N GLU A 187 -20.05 4.43 3.32
CA GLU A 187 -20.27 3.10 2.74
C GLU A 187 -19.13 2.70 1.79
N LEU A 188 -18.53 3.66 1.10
CA LEU A 188 -17.34 3.40 0.27
C LEU A 188 -16.21 2.81 1.08
N ASN A 189 -15.95 3.36 2.27
CA ASN A 189 -14.86 2.90 3.13
C ASN A 189 -15.07 1.43 3.53
N LEU A 190 -16.30 1.04 3.85
CA LEU A 190 -16.65 -0.35 4.16
C LEU A 190 -16.46 -1.26 2.94
N ALA A 191 -16.92 -0.81 1.76
CA ALA A 191 -16.80 -1.57 0.53
C ALA A 191 -15.34 -1.77 0.11
N VAL A 192 -14.52 -0.72 0.19
CA VAL A 192 -13.07 -0.77 -0.10
C VAL A 192 -12.38 -1.70 0.90
N HIS A 193 -12.60 -1.53 2.20
CA HIS A 193 -12.00 -2.41 3.21
C HIS A 193 -12.40 -3.87 3.00
N LYS A 194 -13.67 -4.13 2.67
CA LYS A 194 -14.15 -5.47 2.32
C LYS A 194 -13.39 -6.07 1.13
N ALA A 195 -13.10 -5.28 0.11
CA ALA A 195 -12.34 -5.73 -1.05
C ALA A 195 -10.87 -5.98 -0.72
N LEU A 196 -10.30 -5.29 0.26
CA LEU A 196 -8.91 -5.46 0.69
C LEU A 196 -8.70 -6.73 1.53
N THR A 197 -9.71 -7.15 2.28
CA THR A 197 -9.64 -8.30 3.20
C THR A 197 -10.36 -9.52 2.61
N LEU A 198 -9.95 -9.97 1.42
CA LEU A 198 -10.50 -11.17 0.77
C LEU A 198 -10.20 -12.44 1.59
N ASP A 199 -11.03 -13.47 1.44
CA ASP A 199 -10.82 -14.77 2.08
C ASP A 199 -9.42 -15.33 1.75
N GLY A 200 -8.69 -15.76 2.78
CA GLY A 200 -7.31 -16.27 2.66
C GLY A 200 -6.21 -15.28 3.05
N THR A 201 -6.52 -13.98 3.13
CA THR A 201 -5.59 -12.96 3.66
C THR A 201 -5.29 -13.20 5.15
N VAL A 202 -4.17 -12.69 5.67
CA VAL A 202 -3.80 -12.87 7.09
C VAL A 202 -4.86 -12.29 8.02
N GLU A 203 -5.53 -11.25 7.56
CA GLU A 203 -6.69 -10.62 8.17
C GLU A 203 -7.83 -11.62 8.42
N ASN A 204 -7.97 -12.66 7.60
CA ASN A 204 -9.00 -13.70 7.73
C ASN A 204 -8.48 -15.06 8.24
N SER A 205 -7.17 -15.27 8.32
CA SER A 205 -6.57 -16.57 8.68
C SER A 205 -6.33 -16.76 10.19
N VAL A 206 -6.36 -15.68 10.98
CA VAL A 206 -6.22 -15.76 12.44
C VAL A 206 -7.56 -16.16 13.07
N SER A 207 -7.68 -17.44 13.44
CA SER A 207 -8.85 -17.98 14.14
C SER A 207 -9.07 -17.25 15.47
N GLY A 208 -10.26 -16.65 15.63
CA GLY A 208 -10.61 -15.82 16.79
C GLY A 208 -10.22 -14.34 16.65
N SER A 209 -9.66 -13.91 15.51
CA SER A 209 -9.42 -12.49 15.27
C SER A 209 -10.75 -11.74 15.13
N ALA A 210 -10.84 -10.59 15.78
CA ALA A 210 -11.96 -9.66 15.69
C ALA A 210 -12.01 -8.91 14.34
N ILE A 211 -11.26 -9.38 13.33
CA ILE A 211 -11.19 -8.77 12.01
C ILE A 211 -12.46 -9.18 11.26
N ARG A 212 -13.39 -8.24 11.17
CA ARG A 212 -14.62 -8.42 10.42
C ARG A 212 -14.49 -7.68 9.10
N THR A 213 -14.29 -8.44 8.03
CA THR A 213 -14.23 -7.98 6.64
C THR A 213 -15.40 -7.07 6.30
N GLY A 214 -15.11 -5.80 6.02
CA GLY A 214 -16.14 -4.79 5.71
C GLY A 214 -17.00 -4.33 6.90
N TYR A 215 -16.46 -4.31 8.12
CA TYR A 215 -17.16 -3.78 9.30
C TYR A 215 -16.27 -2.87 10.14
N TRP A 216 -16.90 -1.97 10.88
CA TRP A 216 -16.21 -1.13 11.85
C TRP A 216 -15.62 -1.93 13.01
N LEU A 217 -14.41 -1.57 13.40
CA LEU A 217 -13.77 -2.09 14.60
C LEU A 217 -14.50 -1.58 15.85
N ARG A 218 -15.20 -2.49 16.52
CA ARG A 218 -15.88 -2.22 17.80
C ARG A 218 -14.92 -2.25 19.01
N GLY A 219 -13.71 -2.78 18.85
CA GLY A 219 -12.69 -2.81 19.89
C GLY A 219 -11.96 -1.47 20.04
N GLY A 220 -11.18 -1.33 21.10
CA GLY A 220 -10.09 -0.36 21.11
C GLY A 220 -8.91 -0.89 20.28
N ILE A 221 -8.05 0.00 19.81
CA ILE A 221 -6.84 -0.36 19.06
C ILE A 221 -5.65 0.43 19.60
N THR A 222 -4.47 -0.17 19.56
CA THR A 222 -3.23 0.50 19.94
C THR A 222 -2.13 0.15 18.95
N PHE A 223 -1.38 1.16 18.52
CA PHE A 223 -0.21 0.99 17.68
C PHE A 223 0.85 2.05 18.02
N GLY A 224 2.09 1.73 17.65
CA GLY A 224 3.25 2.60 17.92
C GLY A 224 3.51 3.58 16.78
N MET A 225 3.92 4.79 17.13
CA MET A 225 4.43 5.80 16.21
C MET A 225 5.75 6.40 16.72
N TYR A 226 6.75 6.44 15.85
CA TYR A 226 8.09 6.94 16.14
C TYR A 226 8.20 8.42 15.76
N GLU A 227 8.73 9.22 16.68
CA GLU A 227 8.99 10.64 16.45
C GLU A 227 10.00 10.83 15.31
N GLY A 228 9.66 11.68 14.34
CA GLY A 228 10.49 11.94 13.16
C GLY A 228 10.36 10.92 12.03
N ILE A 229 9.79 9.74 12.28
CA ILE A 229 9.57 8.71 11.24
C ILE A 229 8.12 8.78 10.73
N ASN A 230 7.16 8.50 11.61
CA ASN A 230 5.73 8.55 11.29
C ASN A 230 4.91 9.38 12.30
N CYS A 231 5.58 10.16 13.16
CA CYS A 231 4.93 11.12 14.07
C CYS A 231 5.68 12.46 14.16
N THR A 232 4.97 13.57 14.02
CA THR A 232 5.49 14.95 14.17
C THR A 232 4.72 15.72 15.23
N GLN A 233 5.25 16.87 15.67
CA GLN A 233 4.51 17.76 16.58
C GLN A 233 3.17 18.24 16.00
N LYS A 234 3.13 18.60 14.71
CA LYS A 234 1.90 19.08 14.07
C LYS A 234 0.87 17.97 13.92
N GLY A 235 1.28 16.76 13.54
CA GLY A 235 0.35 15.64 13.50
C GLY A 235 -0.19 15.24 14.88
N ARG A 236 0.61 15.39 15.95
CA ARG A 236 0.10 15.25 17.33
C ARG A 236 -0.95 16.30 17.68
N GLN A 237 -0.83 17.53 17.19
CA GLN A 237 -1.85 18.56 17.39
C GLN A 237 -3.16 18.20 16.69
N GLU A 238 -3.10 17.65 15.47
CA GLU A 238 -4.29 17.16 14.77
C GLU A 238 -4.94 15.99 15.50
N LEU A 239 -4.15 15.04 16.01
CA LEU A 239 -4.65 13.95 16.84
C LEU A 239 -5.31 14.46 18.12
N ALA A 240 -4.73 15.46 18.77
CA ALA A 240 -5.31 16.10 19.96
C ALA A 240 -6.64 16.81 19.64
N ALA A 241 -6.73 17.47 18.47
CA ALA A 241 -7.96 18.10 18.00
C ALA A 241 -9.05 17.07 17.70
N LEU A 242 -8.70 15.97 17.02
CA LEU A 242 -9.63 14.85 16.80
C LEU A 242 -10.11 14.25 18.12
N ASN A 243 -9.19 14.01 19.07
CA ASN A 243 -9.55 13.54 20.40
C ASN A 243 -10.51 14.50 21.12
N ALA A 244 -10.27 15.82 21.03
CA ALA A 244 -11.17 16.81 21.62
C ALA A 244 -12.57 16.76 21.00
N ALA A 245 -12.67 16.60 19.67
CA ALA A 245 -13.94 16.44 18.98
C ALA A 245 -14.68 15.15 19.39
N MET A 246 -13.96 14.05 19.57
CA MET A 246 -14.53 12.79 20.06
C MET A 246 -15.06 12.91 21.49
N ASN A 247 -14.26 13.47 22.41
CA ASN A 247 -14.69 13.67 23.79
C ASN A 247 -15.88 14.65 23.89
N ALA A 248 -15.97 15.64 23.00
CA ALA A 248 -17.10 16.56 22.98
C ALA A 248 -18.42 15.87 22.55
N HIS A 249 -18.35 14.75 21.84
CA HIS A 249 -19.53 14.02 21.39
C HIS A 249 -20.19 13.20 22.51
N ASP A 250 -19.41 12.51 23.35
CA ASP A 250 -19.96 11.61 24.39
C ASP A 250 -19.23 11.61 25.74
N GLY A 251 -18.09 12.29 25.87
CA GLY A 251 -17.33 12.41 27.12
C GLY A 251 -16.59 11.15 27.59
N GLU A 252 -16.73 10.01 26.90
CA GLU A 252 -16.15 8.73 27.30
C GLU A 252 -15.19 8.15 26.25
N THR A 253 -15.33 8.57 25.00
CA THR A 253 -14.52 8.07 23.89
C THR A 253 -13.41 9.05 23.51
N GLY A 254 -12.28 8.49 23.08
CA GLY A 254 -11.15 9.32 22.70
C GLY A 254 -9.97 8.56 22.14
N ILE A 255 -9.00 9.36 21.74
CA ILE A 255 -7.67 8.95 21.32
C ILE A 255 -6.68 9.44 22.37
N THR A 256 -5.90 8.54 22.93
CA THR A 256 -4.78 8.88 23.80
C THR A 256 -3.48 8.67 23.07
N LEU A 257 -2.53 9.56 23.31
CA LEU A 257 -1.18 9.46 22.78
C LEU A 257 -0.19 9.52 23.94
N LYS A 258 0.49 8.41 24.23
CA LYS A 258 1.42 8.30 25.37
C LYS A 258 2.79 7.89 24.90
N LYS A 259 3.81 8.68 25.25
CA LYS A 259 5.22 8.31 24.99
C LYS A 259 5.66 7.28 26.03
N ASP A 260 6.11 6.10 25.59
CA ASP A 260 6.67 5.08 26.47
C ASP A 260 8.15 5.35 26.78
N LYS A 261 8.77 4.46 27.57
CA LYS A 261 10.17 4.60 28.00
C LYS A 261 11.18 4.50 26.86
N SER A 262 10.82 3.90 25.73
CA SER A 262 11.67 3.80 24.53
C SER A 262 11.60 5.06 23.66
N GLY A 263 10.70 5.99 23.99
CA GLY A 263 10.44 7.17 23.18
C GLY A 263 9.40 6.94 22.07
N LEU A 264 8.84 5.73 21.97
CA LEU A 264 7.74 5.39 21.07
C LEU A 264 6.43 5.99 21.58
N TYR A 265 5.68 6.66 20.71
CA TYR A 265 4.33 7.12 21.03
C TYR A 265 3.32 5.99 20.80
N GLN A 266 2.58 5.62 21.82
CA GLN A 266 1.45 4.69 21.74
C GLN A 266 0.20 5.49 21.41
N HIS A 267 -0.31 5.35 20.18
CA HIS A 267 -1.64 5.81 19.81
C HIS A 267 -2.65 4.76 20.28
N THR A 268 -3.61 5.15 21.12
CA THR A 268 -4.68 4.27 21.56
C THR A 268 -6.03 4.93 21.33
N ARG A 269 -6.88 4.33 20.50
CA ARG A 269 -8.29 4.69 20.39
C ARG A 269 -9.12 3.81 21.32
N SER A 270 -9.97 4.42 22.13
CA SER A 270 -10.96 3.71 22.95
C SER A 270 -11.97 2.95 22.10
N ARG A 271 -12.72 2.03 22.71
CA ARG A 271 -13.85 1.36 22.05
C ARG A 271 -14.85 2.38 21.49
N LEU A 272 -15.32 2.14 20.27
CA LEU A 272 -16.40 2.89 19.62
C LEU A 272 -17.50 1.91 19.19
N THR A 273 -18.74 2.36 19.26
CA THR A 273 -19.89 1.69 18.64
C THR A 273 -19.89 1.93 17.12
N GLU A 274 -20.67 1.14 16.39
CA GLU A 274 -20.84 1.35 14.95
C GLU A 274 -21.49 2.70 14.63
N ALA A 275 -22.41 3.17 15.47
CA ALA A 275 -23.05 4.47 15.31
C ALA A 275 -22.05 5.62 15.49
N GLN A 276 -21.18 5.56 16.50
CA GLN A 276 -20.11 6.54 16.68
C GLN A 276 -19.12 6.51 15.52
N MET A 277 -18.72 5.32 15.04
CA MET A 277 -17.82 5.21 13.89
C MET A 277 -18.45 5.81 12.61
N ALA A 278 -19.72 5.50 12.35
CA ALA A 278 -20.46 6.07 11.24
C ALA A 278 -20.61 7.58 11.36
N HIS A 279 -20.84 8.10 12.58
CA HIS A 279 -20.92 9.53 12.85
C HIS A 279 -19.59 10.23 12.51
N PHE A 280 -18.47 9.83 13.12
CA PHE A 280 -17.18 10.52 12.90
C PHE A 280 -16.71 10.43 11.44
N THR A 281 -16.85 9.26 10.80
CA THR A 281 -16.51 9.14 9.38
C THR A 281 -17.41 10.00 8.49
N GLY A 282 -18.71 10.08 8.81
CA GLY A 282 -19.66 10.96 8.13
C GLY A 282 -19.29 12.44 8.27
N GLU A 283 -18.91 12.89 9.48
CA GLU A 283 -18.42 14.25 9.74
C GLU A 283 -17.16 14.57 8.92
N PHE A 284 -16.26 13.61 8.71
CA PHE A 284 -15.09 13.82 7.86
C PHE A 284 -15.47 14.07 6.39
N PHE A 285 -16.42 13.31 5.84
CA PHE A 285 -16.96 13.57 4.49
C PHE A 285 -17.68 14.92 4.41
N ALA A 286 -18.49 15.27 5.42
CA ALA A 286 -19.17 16.56 5.48
C ALA A 286 -18.16 17.73 5.49
N SER A 287 -17.12 17.64 6.33
CA SER A 287 -16.02 18.62 6.38
C SER A 287 -15.32 18.73 5.03
N PHE A 288 -15.04 17.61 4.37
CA PHE A 288 -14.43 17.61 3.03
C PHE A 288 -15.30 18.37 2.02
N HIS A 289 -16.61 18.09 1.95
CA HIS A 289 -17.50 18.76 1.02
C HIS A 289 -17.61 20.27 1.31
N GLN A 290 -17.65 20.66 2.59
CA GLN A 290 -17.65 22.06 3.00
C GLN A 290 -16.35 22.78 2.58
N GLU A 291 -15.19 22.16 2.80
CA GLU A 291 -13.90 22.71 2.40
C GLU A 291 -13.77 22.88 0.88
N VAL A 292 -14.23 21.88 0.11
CA VAL A 292 -14.24 21.94 -1.36
C VAL A 292 -15.16 23.06 -1.86
N ALA A 293 -16.35 23.20 -1.27
CA ALA A 293 -17.28 24.27 -1.62
C ALA A 293 -16.67 25.65 -1.30
N GLY A 294 -16.08 25.80 -0.11
CA GLY A 294 -15.41 27.04 0.31
C GLY A 294 -14.19 27.38 -0.56
N ALA A 295 -13.39 26.39 -0.95
CA ALA A 295 -12.28 26.58 -1.87
C ALA A 295 -12.78 27.12 -3.22
N ARG A 296 -13.78 26.46 -3.84
CA ARG A 296 -14.36 26.85 -5.14
C ARG A 296 -15.00 28.25 -5.16
N GLN A 297 -15.49 28.72 -4.01
CA GLN A 297 -16.09 30.05 -3.88
C GLN A 297 -15.06 31.14 -3.55
N SER A 298 -13.84 30.77 -3.16
CA SER A 298 -12.80 31.74 -2.80
C SER A 298 -12.21 32.43 -4.04
N PRO A 299 -12.04 33.77 -4.05
CA PRO A 299 -11.43 34.50 -5.15
C PRO A 299 -9.89 34.38 -5.09
N VAL A 300 -9.38 33.19 -5.41
CA VAL A 300 -7.94 32.90 -5.50
C VAL A 300 -7.59 32.43 -6.91
N ASP A 301 -6.30 32.46 -7.25
CA ASP A 301 -5.81 31.90 -8.51
C ASP A 301 -6.00 30.37 -8.57
N ALA A 302 -5.88 29.82 -9.78
CA ALA A 302 -6.13 28.39 -10.03
C ALA A 302 -5.16 27.47 -9.28
N ASP A 303 -3.91 27.88 -9.06
CA ASP A 303 -2.91 27.05 -8.39
C ASP A 303 -3.19 26.97 -6.88
N THR A 304 -3.49 28.12 -6.26
CA THR A 304 -3.93 28.18 -4.87
C THR A 304 -5.23 27.42 -4.65
N MET A 305 -6.20 27.52 -5.57
CA MET A 305 -7.45 26.75 -5.56
C MET A 305 -7.14 25.24 -5.58
N ASN A 306 -6.30 24.82 -6.52
CA ASN A 306 -5.92 23.45 -6.72
C ASN A 306 -5.21 22.85 -5.50
N GLU A 307 -4.28 23.60 -4.89
CA GLU A 307 -3.64 23.16 -3.65
C GLU A 307 -4.66 22.98 -2.52
N ARG A 308 -5.62 23.91 -2.36
CA ARG A 308 -6.68 23.78 -1.34
C ARG A 308 -7.52 22.51 -1.54
N LEU A 309 -7.86 22.18 -2.78
CA LEU A 309 -8.60 20.97 -3.11
C LEU A 309 -7.80 19.69 -2.78
N ASP A 310 -6.51 19.69 -3.09
CA ASP A 310 -5.61 18.59 -2.77
C ASP A 310 -5.45 18.40 -1.25
N ARG A 311 -5.34 19.51 -0.51
CA ARG A 311 -5.27 19.51 0.97
C ARG A 311 -6.56 19.00 1.60
N ALA A 312 -7.73 19.33 1.05
CA ALA A 312 -9.00 18.79 1.52
C ALA A 312 -9.06 17.26 1.36
N ALA A 313 -8.59 16.72 0.22
CA ALA A 313 -8.52 15.28 -0.01
C ALA A 313 -7.54 14.57 0.95
N LEU A 314 -6.35 15.15 1.17
CA LEU A 314 -5.38 14.66 2.16
C LEU A 314 -5.92 14.70 3.58
N LYS A 315 -6.63 15.76 3.95
CA LYS A 315 -7.25 15.90 5.27
C LYS A 315 -8.32 14.83 5.48
N LEU A 316 -9.16 14.56 4.48
CA LEU A 316 -10.16 13.48 4.52
C LEU A 316 -9.51 12.12 4.79
N ALA A 317 -8.50 11.75 3.99
CA ALA A 317 -7.77 10.49 4.13
C ALA A 317 -7.05 10.39 5.49
N SER A 318 -6.36 11.46 5.90
CA SER A 318 -5.62 11.48 7.16
C SER A 318 -6.53 11.41 8.39
N SER A 319 -7.71 12.05 8.34
CA SER A 319 -8.68 11.99 9.45
C SER A 319 -9.21 10.56 9.66
N HIS A 320 -9.48 9.85 8.56
CA HIS A 320 -9.87 8.44 8.61
C HIS A 320 -8.74 7.55 9.13
N GLN A 321 -7.51 7.76 8.64
CA GLN A 321 -6.34 7.01 9.10
C GLN A 321 -6.11 7.18 10.61
N LYS A 322 -6.15 8.42 11.11
CA LYS A 322 -6.02 8.75 12.54
C LYS A 322 -7.13 8.18 13.42
N LEU A 323 -8.35 8.02 12.87
CA LEU A 323 -9.46 7.38 13.58
C LEU A 323 -9.27 5.85 13.65
N HIS A 324 -8.54 5.26 12.71
CA HIS A 324 -8.26 3.83 12.64
C HIS A 324 -9.54 2.95 12.81
N PRO A 325 -10.53 3.13 11.91
CA PRO A 325 -11.84 2.50 12.01
C PRO A 325 -11.84 0.98 11.78
N PHE A 326 -10.77 0.43 11.21
CA PHE A 326 -10.60 -1.00 10.98
C PHE A 326 -9.49 -1.59 11.87
N MET A 327 -9.51 -2.92 12.07
CA MET A 327 -8.42 -3.59 12.79
C MET A 327 -7.11 -3.52 12.02
N ASP A 328 -7.18 -3.67 10.71
CA ASP A 328 -6.05 -3.57 9.79
C ASP A 328 -6.54 -3.01 8.44
N GLY A 329 -5.64 -2.77 7.49
CA GLY A 329 -5.97 -2.29 6.15
C GLY A 329 -6.26 -0.79 6.08
N ASN A 330 -6.23 -0.05 7.20
CA ASN A 330 -6.50 1.39 7.24
C ASN A 330 -5.57 2.17 6.31
N GLY A 331 -4.25 1.93 6.40
CA GLY A 331 -3.25 2.61 5.58
C GLY A 331 -3.58 2.47 4.09
N ARG A 332 -3.85 1.23 3.64
CA ARG A 332 -4.28 0.94 2.27
C ARG A 332 -5.61 1.63 1.93
N ALA A 333 -6.65 1.39 2.72
CA ALA A 333 -8.00 1.93 2.52
C ALA A 333 -8.00 3.46 2.35
N PHE A 334 -7.21 4.18 3.14
CA PHE A 334 -7.29 5.64 3.20
C PHE A 334 -6.20 6.35 2.42
N SER A 335 -4.94 5.95 2.57
CA SER A 335 -3.81 6.63 1.90
C SER A 335 -3.75 6.33 0.40
N ILE A 336 -4.23 5.16 -0.02
CA ILE A 336 -4.22 4.74 -1.43
C ILE A 336 -5.61 4.98 -2.02
N PHE A 337 -6.65 4.30 -1.52
CA PHE A 337 -7.94 4.27 -2.20
C PHE A 337 -8.80 5.51 -1.96
N LEU A 338 -9.08 5.88 -0.69
CA LEU A 338 -9.94 7.03 -0.38
C LEU A 338 -9.34 8.33 -0.90
N LEU A 339 -8.03 8.53 -0.70
CA LEU A 339 -7.31 9.70 -1.22
C LEU A 339 -7.49 9.84 -2.73
N ASN A 340 -7.17 8.79 -3.49
CA ASN A 340 -7.22 8.87 -4.95
C ASN A 340 -8.64 8.92 -5.51
N ARG A 341 -9.62 8.32 -4.81
CA ARG A 341 -11.04 8.53 -5.12
C ARG A 341 -11.46 9.97 -4.87
N ALA A 342 -11.05 10.58 -3.76
CA ALA A 342 -11.34 12.00 -3.48
C ALA A 342 -10.72 12.92 -4.54
N LEU A 343 -9.47 12.69 -4.92
CA LEU A 343 -8.79 13.45 -5.98
C LEU A 343 -9.52 13.32 -7.32
N ARG A 344 -9.99 12.12 -7.67
CA ARG A 344 -10.79 11.90 -8.88
C ARG A 344 -12.11 12.68 -8.86
N GLU A 345 -12.85 12.68 -7.75
CA GLU A 345 -14.09 13.49 -7.62
C GLU A 345 -13.84 14.99 -7.83
N LEU A 346 -12.63 15.44 -7.53
CA LEU A 346 -12.21 16.82 -7.69
C LEU A 346 -11.60 17.12 -9.07
N GLY A 347 -11.48 16.12 -9.96
CA GLY A 347 -10.79 16.26 -11.24
C GLY A 347 -9.29 16.53 -11.09
N ARG A 348 -8.69 16.07 -9.99
CA ARG A 348 -7.28 16.27 -9.66
C ARG A 348 -6.46 15.03 -10.06
N PRO A 349 -5.17 15.22 -10.43
CA PRO A 349 -4.27 14.09 -10.62
C PRO A 349 -4.14 13.26 -9.34
N PRO A 350 -3.97 11.92 -9.48
CA PRO A 350 -3.73 11.02 -8.35
C PRO A 350 -2.40 11.31 -7.64
N MET A 351 -2.24 10.70 -6.47
CA MET A 351 -1.05 10.81 -5.62
C MET A 351 -0.61 9.44 -5.13
N LEU A 352 0.71 9.26 -5.05
CA LEU A 352 1.35 8.14 -4.37
C LEU A 352 2.16 8.69 -3.20
N ILE A 353 1.67 8.49 -1.97
CA ILE A 353 2.38 8.94 -0.77
C ILE A 353 3.64 8.09 -0.59
N ASP A 354 4.71 8.72 -0.12
CA ASP A 354 6.00 8.07 0.09
C ASP A 354 5.96 7.00 1.17
N ASP A 355 5.26 7.26 2.27
CA ASP A 355 4.97 6.29 3.32
C ASP A 355 3.53 6.48 3.82
N ALA A 356 2.67 5.49 3.55
CA ALA A 356 1.28 5.48 3.98
C ALA A 356 1.09 5.69 5.49
N THR A 357 2.05 5.24 6.32
CA THR A 357 1.98 5.35 7.78
C THR A 357 2.18 6.78 8.28
N ARG A 358 2.69 7.69 7.43
CA ARG A 358 2.78 9.11 7.81
C ARG A 358 1.41 9.72 8.07
N LEU A 359 0.35 9.23 7.42
CA LEU A 359 -1.00 9.75 7.67
C LEU A 359 -1.51 9.47 9.11
N ASP A 360 -0.88 8.57 9.86
CA ASP A 360 -1.18 8.29 11.27
C ASP A 360 -0.76 9.44 12.19
N GLY A 361 0.46 9.98 12.00
CA GLY A 361 1.09 10.87 12.97
C GLY A 361 1.71 12.15 12.40
N PHE A 362 1.66 12.37 11.08
CA PHE A 362 1.99 13.65 10.44
C PHE A 362 0.71 14.48 10.28
N SER A 363 0.88 15.80 10.22
CA SER A 363 -0.16 16.69 9.74
C SER A 363 -0.37 16.50 8.24
N HIS A 364 -1.61 16.57 7.79
CA HIS A 364 -1.92 16.56 6.35
C HIS A 364 -1.25 17.74 5.59
N LEU A 365 -0.86 18.80 6.30
CA LEU A 365 -0.10 19.94 5.76
C LEU A 365 1.40 19.63 5.56
N GLU A 366 1.92 18.59 6.21
CA GLU A 366 3.33 18.17 6.12
C GLU A 366 3.58 17.23 4.94
N ILE A 367 2.53 16.65 4.35
CA ILE A 367 2.66 15.82 3.15
C ILE A 367 3.04 16.71 1.96
N ASN A 368 4.15 16.39 1.30
CA ASN A 368 4.57 17.11 0.10
C ASN A 368 3.74 16.66 -1.12
N ILE A 369 2.79 17.49 -1.52
CA ILE A 369 1.89 17.23 -2.65
C ILE A 369 2.66 17.07 -3.97
N ALA A 370 3.71 17.88 -4.18
CA ALA A 370 4.48 17.85 -5.42
C ALA A 370 5.21 16.51 -5.56
N ASP A 371 5.87 16.05 -4.50
CA ASP A 371 6.58 14.76 -4.49
C ASP A 371 5.61 13.60 -4.69
N ALA A 372 4.46 13.62 -4.00
CA ALA A 372 3.45 12.56 -4.11
C ALA A 372 2.83 12.46 -5.52
N ARG A 373 2.67 13.60 -6.20
CA ARG A 373 2.25 13.63 -7.61
C ARG A 373 3.33 13.12 -8.54
N GLN A 374 4.55 13.63 -8.38
CA GLN A 374 5.68 13.24 -9.21
C GLN A 374 5.92 11.72 -9.11
N ALA A 375 5.73 11.14 -7.92
CA ALA A 375 5.79 9.70 -7.71
C ALA A 375 4.75 8.95 -8.57
N PHE A 376 3.52 9.43 -8.65
CA PHE A 376 2.49 8.81 -9.51
C PHE A 376 2.76 9.07 -11.01
N GLU A 377 3.17 10.28 -11.40
CA GLU A 377 3.49 10.64 -12.79
C GLU A 377 4.61 9.77 -13.37
N LYS A 378 5.60 9.38 -12.55
CA LYS A 378 6.63 8.40 -12.94
C LYS A 378 6.03 7.05 -13.39
N LEU A 379 4.86 6.67 -12.87
CA LEU A 379 4.14 5.46 -13.31
C LEU A 379 3.51 5.63 -14.70
N GLN A 380 3.06 6.85 -15.04
CA GLN A 380 2.45 7.17 -16.33
C GLN A 380 3.49 7.32 -17.45
N SER A 381 4.69 7.79 -17.11
CA SER A 381 5.77 7.92 -18.09
C SER A 381 6.09 6.55 -18.71
N GLN A 382 6.07 6.47 -20.04
CA GLN A 382 6.68 5.35 -20.75
C GLN A 382 8.17 5.39 -20.40
N SER A 383 8.71 4.31 -19.83
CA SER A 383 10.16 4.24 -19.63
C SER A 383 10.77 4.31 -21.04
N ALA A 384 11.52 5.39 -21.32
CA ALA A 384 12.26 5.55 -22.56
C ALA A 384 13.41 4.53 -22.65
#